data_AF-A0A0B3AMY3-F1
#
_entry.id   AF-A0A0B3AMY3-F1
#
_cell.length_a   1.000
_cell.length_b   1.000
_cell.length_c   1.000
_cell.angle_alpha   90.00
_cell.angle_beta   90.00
_cell.angle_gamma   90.00
#
_symmetry.space_group_name_H-M   'P 1'
#
loop_
_entity.id
_entity.type
_entity.pdbx_description
1 polymer ?
#
loop_
_entity_poly.entity_id
_entity_poly.type
_entity_poly.pdbx_seq_one_letter_code
_entity_poly.pdbx_strand_id
1 'polypeptide(L)'
;MKAMPSVQKGVPFLYHSPITSGYGLIVKETPDKFKLLLLFDANTMKVQETKEYKAYKILEHWDSITTILRAEQLCNPQDKFFPLFAHLYAHTKELYQKVKRRKNGEDSFLHPLNIVVTLNRAKMSDALTLCVGLAHDLIEEKVDLYTEINHLGQDAQSIREIDQQEKLFLAELEQSLSSFCQKKGYPQDLPHKIILAVHLLTRNKKESYYHYLSEIFQCRDQEVKERAIQVKLADRTHNIQCIDCFNEEERIYQCFKNLFILNNVKRYLIQKYGSGVFSYAPFSPTERLFNKCSKATHDAFLTIGHQFFAKGNAMVMSMIQLAFKKYAYEKAGLSEVTAIDEDEIHPVRLFQGIIRKYDARLQREWDVVEKLRNNEKEYLSRFFLDFHFTSTELENIIDYKDAFALREVISKLLYQPQYVIHRFLCSELTAKGRISKI
;
A
#
# COMPACT_ATOMS: atom_id res chain seq x y z
N MET A 1 -44.98 24.66 14.46
CA MET A 1 -43.76 25.00 15.23
C MET A 1 -43.84 24.38 16.62
N LYS A 2 -43.14 23.27 16.85
CA LYS A 2 -42.65 22.85 18.16
C LYS A 2 -41.26 22.25 17.92
N ALA A 3 -40.25 22.86 18.54
CA ALA A 3 -38.85 22.58 18.30
C ALA A 3 -38.46 21.18 18.79
N MET A 4 -37.70 20.45 17.98
CA MET A 4 -36.95 19.28 18.43
C MET A 4 -35.82 19.74 19.37
N PRO A 5 -35.53 19.02 20.47
CA PRO A 5 -34.40 19.34 21.33
C PRO A 5 -33.08 19.05 20.61
N SER A 6 -32.13 19.96 20.79
CA SER A 6 -30.77 19.88 20.27
C SER A 6 -30.03 18.67 20.84
N VAL A 7 -29.53 17.81 19.96
CA VAL A 7 -28.62 16.72 20.32
C VAL A 7 -27.27 17.34 20.68
N GLN A 8 -26.93 17.34 21.97
CA GLN A 8 -25.57 17.62 22.42
C GLN A 8 -24.66 16.47 21.97
N LYS A 9 -23.61 16.81 21.20
CA LYS A 9 -22.51 15.90 20.88
C LYS A 9 -21.75 15.56 22.16
N GLY A 10 -21.57 14.26 22.43
CA GLY A 10 -20.45 13.78 23.25
C GLY A 10 -20.74 13.20 24.64
N VAL A 11 -21.95 12.70 24.93
CA VAL A 11 -22.18 11.95 26.19
C VAL A 11 -22.40 10.46 25.89
N PRO A 12 -21.63 9.54 26.49
CA PRO A 12 -21.87 8.11 26.32
C PRO A 12 -23.18 7.72 27.03
N PHE A 13 -24.11 7.10 26.30
CA PHE A 13 -25.27 6.46 26.92
C PHE A 13 -24.80 5.18 27.62
N LEU A 14 -24.74 5.20 28.95
CA LEU A 14 -24.60 4.02 29.79
C LEU A 14 -25.95 3.32 29.89
N TYR A 15 -26.12 2.18 29.21
CA TYR A 15 -27.20 1.26 29.53
C TYR A 15 -26.81 0.48 30.79
N HIS A 16 -27.41 0.83 31.93
CA HIS A 16 -27.34 -0.02 33.12
C HIS A 16 -28.29 -1.21 32.93
N SER A 17 -27.76 -2.34 32.49
CA SER A 17 -28.41 -3.64 32.70
C SER A 17 -28.12 -4.10 34.13
N PRO A 18 -29.13 -4.56 34.90
CA PRO A 18 -28.91 -5.10 36.23
C PRO A 18 -28.40 -6.54 36.10
N ILE A 19 -27.14 -6.70 35.73
CA ILE A 19 -26.42 -7.96 35.89
C ILE A 19 -25.28 -7.69 36.84
N THR A 20 -25.43 -8.21 38.06
CA THR A 20 -24.43 -8.23 39.12
C THR A 20 -23.21 -9.06 38.70
N SER A 21 -22.32 -8.44 37.95
CA SER A 21 -20.91 -8.84 37.77
C SER A 21 -20.20 -7.64 37.12
N GLY A 22 -19.02 -7.26 37.58
CA GLY A 22 -18.31 -5.98 37.28
C GLY A 22 -17.87 -5.74 35.83
N TYR A 23 -18.75 -5.97 34.85
CA TYR A 23 -18.51 -5.75 33.43
C TYR A 23 -19.45 -4.67 32.91
N GLY A 24 -18.88 -3.70 32.21
CA GLY A 24 -19.62 -2.69 31.49
C GLY A 24 -19.63 -2.97 29.98
N LEU A 25 -20.60 -2.38 29.29
CA LEU A 25 -20.82 -2.53 27.86
C LEU A 25 -20.80 -1.12 27.24
N ILE A 26 -19.89 -0.86 26.30
CA ILE A 26 -19.86 0.41 25.55
C ILE A 26 -20.12 0.04 24.11
N VAL A 27 -21.21 0.59 23.59
CA VAL A 27 -21.49 0.62 22.16
C VAL A 27 -20.76 1.85 21.63
N LYS A 28 -19.63 1.65 20.98
CA LYS A 28 -18.94 2.75 20.28
C LYS A 28 -19.58 2.88 18.89
N GLU A 29 -20.29 3.97 18.65
CA GLU A 29 -20.68 4.34 17.29
C GLU A 29 -19.43 4.80 16.54
N THR A 30 -18.99 4.00 15.56
CA THR A 30 -18.12 4.50 14.49
C THR A 30 -18.95 5.19 13.40
N PRO A 31 -18.37 6.10 12.59
CA PRO A 31 -19.07 6.76 11.49
C PRO A 31 -19.76 5.78 10.53
N ASP A 32 -19.18 4.58 10.41
CA ASP A 32 -19.78 3.43 9.76
C ASP A 32 -20.46 2.57 10.82
N LYS A 33 -21.76 2.28 10.67
CA LYS A 33 -22.67 1.64 11.65
C LYS A 33 -22.29 0.21 12.11
N PHE A 34 -21.04 -0.05 12.47
CA PHE A 34 -20.61 -1.27 13.15
C PHE A 34 -20.63 -1.06 14.65
N LYS A 35 -21.55 -1.75 15.33
CA LYS A 35 -21.55 -1.84 16.79
C LYS A 35 -20.49 -2.86 17.19
N LEU A 36 -19.31 -2.39 17.60
CA LEU A 36 -18.34 -3.26 18.26
C LEU A 36 -18.76 -3.43 19.73
N LEU A 37 -19.09 -4.66 20.12
CA LEU A 37 -19.37 -5.03 21.52
C LEU A 37 -18.05 -5.30 22.22
N LEU A 38 -17.57 -4.32 23.01
CA LEU A 38 -16.41 -4.50 23.86
C LEU A 38 -16.87 -4.74 25.30
N LEU A 39 -16.57 -5.93 25.82
CA LEU A 39 -16.65 -6.23 27.25
C LEU A 39 -15.42 -5.62 27.92
N PHE A 40 -15.65 -4.70 28.86
CA PHE A 40 -14.59 -4.18 29.70
C PHE A 40 -14.85 -4.49 31.16
N ASP A 41 -13.77 -4.71 31.90
CA ASP A 41 -13.79 -4.70 33.35
C ASP A 41 -14.01 -3.25 33.81
N ALA A 42 -15.13 -3.01 34.50
CA ALA A 42 -15.55 -1.70 34.95
C ALA A 42 -14.55 -1.04 35.92
N ASN A 43 -13.67 -1.83 36.55
CA ASN A 43 -12.68 -1.34 37.51
C ASN A 43 -11.34 -0.95 36.87
N THR A 44 -11.03 -1.47 35.68
CA THR A 44 -9.73 -1.22 35.01
C THR A 44 -9.84 -0.52 33.66
N MET A 45 -11.05 -0.36 33.11
CA MET A 45 -11.32 0.10 31.74
C MET A 45 -10.52 -0.65 30.66
N LYS A 46 -9.95 -1.81 30.98
CA LYS A 46 -9.24 -2.65 30.01
C LYS A 46 -10.25 -3.56 29.32
N VAL A 47 -10.23 -3.52 27.99
CA VAL A 47 -10.93 -4.49 27.16
C VAL A 47 -10.37 -5.87 27.47
N GLN A 48 -11.21 -6.79 27.93
CA GLN A 48 -10.79 -8.16 28.16
C GLN A 48 -10.73 -8.87 26.80
N GLU A 49 -9.54 -8.92 26.23
CA GLU A 49 -9.35 -9.52 24.91
C GLU A 49 -9.55 -11.03 24.96
N THR A 50 -10.55 -11.52 24.23
CA THR A 50 -10.81 -12.94 24.07
C THR A 50 -9.67 -13.62 23.29
N LYS A 51 -9.58 -14.95 23.38
CA LYS A 51 -8.58 -15.72 22.61
C LYS A 51 -8.77 -15.50 21.10
N GLU A 52 -10.03 -15.41 20.66
CA GLU A 52 -10.43 -15.14 19.30
C GLU A 52 -9.97 -13.74 18.87
N TYR A 53 -10.24 -12.70 19.67
CA TYR A 53 -9.82 -11.33 19.34
C TYR A 53 -8.29 -11.20 19.28
N LYS A 54 -7.57 -11.88 20.18
CA LYS A 54 -6.10 -11.95 20.16
C LYS A 54 -5.57 -12.58 18.86
N ALA A 55 -6.27 -13.54 18.27
CA ALA A 55 -5.90 -14.11 16.97
C ALA A 55 -6.01 -13.06 15.84
N TYR A 56 -6.95 -12.11 15.96
CA TYR A 56 -7.13 -11.01 15.00
C TYR A 56 -6.22 -9.81 15.22
N LYS A 57 -5.53 -9.69 16.37
CA LYS A 57 -4.62 -8.56 16.64
C LYS A 57 -3.50 -8.38 15.62
N ILE A 58 -3.11 -9.45 14.91
CA ILE A 58 -2.16 -9.31 13.81
C ILE A 58 -2.67 -8.38 12.70
N LEU A 59 -3.97 -8.08 12.65
CA LEU A 59 -4.57 -7.18 11.68
C LEU A 59 -4.88 -5.79 12.25
N GLU A 60 -4.46 -5.46 13.48
CA GLU A 60 -4.58 -4.09 14.00
C GLU A 60 -3.78 -3.11 13.14
N HIS A 61 -4.24 -1.86 13.02
CA HIS A 61 -3.50 -0.86 12.27
C HIS A 61 -2.21 -0.44 13.00
N TRP A 62 -1.23 -0.02 12.20
CA TRP A 62 -0.01 0.58 12.70
C TRP A 62 -0.06 2.06 12.43
N ASP A 63 -0.35 2.88 13.42
CA ASP A 63 -0.56 4.32 13.20
C ASP A 63 0.72 5.05 12.83
N SER A 64 0.66 5.93 11.83
CA SER A 64 1.81 6.77 11.47
C SER A 64 2.22 7.67 12.62
N ILE A 65 3.52 7.91 12.76
CA ILE A 65 4.03 8.98 13.60
C ILE A 65 3.78 10.33 12.91
N THR A 66 3.46 11.33 13.71
CA THR A 66 3.21 12.71 13.25
C THR A 66 4.31 13.68 13.70
N THR A 67 5.30 13.19 14.44
CA THR A 67 6.40 13.97 14.98
C THR A 67 7.75 13.34 14.62
N ILE A 68 8.76 14.19 14.43
CA ILE A 68 10.11 13.74 14.09
C ILE A 68 10.73 13.06 15.32
N LEU A 69 10.99 11.76 15.21
CA LEU A 69 11.66 10.96 16.23
C LEU A 69 13.18 11.07 16.11
N ARG A 70 13.89 10.99 17.23
CA ARG A 70 15.36 10.93 17.24
C ARG A 70 15.86 9.55 16.78
N ALA A 71 17.11 9.47 16.34
CA ALA A 71 17.72 8.24 15.86
C ALA A 71 17.65 7.11 16.91
N GLU A 72 17.85 7.43 18.19
CA GLU A 72 17.82 6.49 19.33
C GLU A 72 16.43 5.91 19.59
N GLN A 73 15.38 6.55 19.09
CA GLN A 73 13.99 6.07 19.18
C GLN A 73 13.62 5.16 18.00
N LEU A 74 14.45 5.15 16.95
CA LEU A 74 14.23 4.42 15.70
C LEU A 74 15.18 3.24 15.53
N CYS A 75 16.36 3.29 16.13
CA CYS A 75 17.33 2.22 16.13
C CYS A 75 17.88 2.06 17.53
N ASN A 76 18.04 0.80 17.99
CA ASN A 76 18.52 0.50 19.33
C ASN A 76 19.94 1.08 19.52
N PRO A 77 20.17 2.00 20.48
CA PRO A 77 21.50 2.58 20.72
C PRO A 77 22.57 1.56 21.11
N GLN A 78 22.17 0.38 21.60
CA GLN A 78 23.07 -0.72 21.93
C GLN A 78 23.41 -1.61 20.72
N ASP A 79 22.77 -1.41 19.58
CA ASP A 79 23.11 -2.13 18.35
C ASP A 79 24.50 -1.69 17.86
N LYS A 80 25.34 -2.65 17.49
CA LYS A 80 26.71 -2.40 17.01
C LYS A 80 26.76 -1.47 15.78
N PHE A 81 25.70 -1.44 14.97
CA PHE A 81 25.56 -0.62 13.78
C PHE A 81 24.74 0.66 14.00
N PHE A 82 24.30 0.96 15.23
CA PHE A 82 23.63 2.22 15.54
C PHE A 82 24.41 3.46 15.06
N PRO A 83 25.75 3.57 15.22
CA PRO A 83 26.50 4.71 14.70
C PRO A 83 26.35 4.92 13.19
N LEU A 84 26.24 3.84 12.41
CA LEU A 84 26.01 3.92 10.97
C LEU A 84 24.60 4.46 10.66
N PHE A 85 23.59 3.97 11.38
CA PHE A 85 22.22 4.47 11.26
C PHE A 85 22.14 5.95 11.61
N ALA A 86 22.80 6.38 12.70
CA ALA A 86 22.84 7.77 13.12
C ALA A 86 23.54 8.68 12.09
N HIS A 87 24.63 8.22 11.47
CA HIS A 87 25.30 8.92 10.36
C HIS A 87 24.36 9.12 9.18
N LEU A 88 23.66 8.07 8.75
CA LEU A 88 22.71 8.13 7.64
C LEU A 88 21.47 8.98 7.99
N TYR A 89 21.02 8.95 9.24
CA TYR A 89 19.93 9.78 9.73
C TYR A 89 20.25 11.27 9.63
N ALA A 90 21.45 11.69 10.04
CA ALA A 90 21.88 13.07 9.90
C ALA A 90 21.89 13.51 8.43
N HIS A 91 22.51 12.69 7.57
CA HIS A 91 22.60 12.95 6.14
C HIS A 91 21.22 13.04 5.45
N THR A 92 20.32 12.13 5.82
CA THR A 92 18.94 12.13 5.30
C THR A 92 18.18 13.36 5.79
N LYS A 93 18.27 13.69 7.07
CA LYS A 93 17.61 14.86 7.64
C LYS A 93 18.03 16.17 6.97
N GLU A 94 19.33 16.34 6.69
CA GLU A 94 19.86 17.51 5.98
C GLU A 94 19.29 17.67 4.56
N LEU A 95 19.08 16.57 3.83
CA LEU A 95 18.42 16.62 2.52
C LEU A 95 16.96 17.05 2.68
N TYR A 96 16.21 16.39 3.55
CA TYR A 96 14.77 16.62 3.68
C TYR A 96 14.41 18.01 4.24
N GLN A 97 15.36 18.74 4.84
CA GLN A 97 15.19 20.17 5.16
C GLN A 97 15.01 21.05 3.91
N LYS A 98 15.46 20.58 2.73
CA LYS A 98 15.36 21.27 1.43
C LYS A 98 14.18 20.75 0.60
N VAL A 99 13.63 19.59 0.93
CA VAL A 99 12.51 18.96 0.23
C VAL A 99 11.21 19.65 0.62
N LYS A 100 10.33 19.88 -0.36
CA LYS A 100 8.99 20.46 -0.12
C LYS A 100 8.15 19.53 0.75
N ARG A 101 7.19 20.08 1.48
CA ARG A 101 6.20 19.29 2.24
C ARG A 101 5.40 18.36 1.32
N ARG A 102 4.92 17.25 1.88
CA ARG A 102 4.06 16.29 1.15
C ARG A 102 2.74 16.94 0.74
N LYS A 103 2.01 16.29 -0.17
CA LYS A 103 0.70 16.74 -0.67
C LYS A 103 -0.35 16.98 0.41
N ASN A 104 -0.27 16.26 1.53
CA ASN A 104 -1.14 16.42 2.70
C ASN A 104 -0.65 17.50 3.69
N GLY A 105 0.44 18.22 3.37
CA GLY A 105 1.02 19.27 4.20
C GLY A 105 2.01 18.78 5.26
N GLU A 106 2.21 17.46 5.41
CA GLU A 106 3.16 16.90 6.38
C GLU A 106 4.62 17.20 5.99
N ASP A 107 5.49 17.22 7.01
CA ASP A 107 6.93 17.26 6.81
C ASP A 107 7.38 16.00 6.06
N SER A 108 8.06 16.17 4.94
CA SER A 108 8.48 15.06 4.08
C SER A 108 9.45 14.11 4.77
N PHE A 109 10.22 14.59 5.76
CA PHE A 109 11.10 13.73 6.53
C PHE A 109 10.33 12.70 7.37
N LEU A 110 9.07 12.94 7.72
CA LEU A 110 8.26 11.95 8.44
C LEU A 110 8.08 10.65 7.65
N HIS A 111 8.16 10.69 6.32
CA HIS A 111 7.98 9.50 5.49
C HIS A 111 9.04 8.42 5.72
N PRO A 112 10.35 8.68 5.53
CA PRO A 112 11.38 7.68 5.82
C PRO A 112 11.39 7.26 7.29
N LEU A 113 11.02 8.13 8.24
CA LEU A 113 10.91 7.74 9.65
C LEU A 113 9.75 6.77 9.90
N ASN A 114 8.59 7.00 9.28
CA ASN A 114 7.46 6.09 9.37
C ASN A 114 7.76 4.70 8.78
N ILE A 115 8.61 4.64 7.75
CA ILE A 115 9.10 3.38 7.20
C ILE A 115 9.93 2.62 8.23
N VAL A 116 10.90 3.29 8.87
CA VAL A 116 11.71 2.68 9.95
C VAL A 116 10.84 2.23 11.13
N VAL A 117 9.86 3.04 11.55
CA VAL A 117 8.88 2.65 12.59
C VAL A 117 8.10 1.40 12.18
N THR A 118 7.66 1.33 10.92
CA THR A 118 6.91 0.20 10.38
C THR A 118 7.76 -1.08 10.38
N LEU A 119 9.02 -0.97 9.98
CA LEU A 119 9.99 -2.08 10.04
C LEU A 119 10.19 -2.56 11.49
N ASN A 120 10.38 -1.65 12.44
CA ASN A 120 10.52 -2.00 13.87
C ASN A 120 9.26 -2.67 14.44
N ARG A 121 8.06 -2.19 14.07
CA ARG A 121 6.79 -2.81 14.48
C ARG A 121 6.61 -4.21 13.89
N ALA A 122 7.17 -4.47 12.71
CA ALA A 122 7.29 -5.80 12.13
C ALA A 122 8.31 -6.69 12.84
N LYS A 123 9.02 -6.19 13.87
CA LYS A 123 10.11 -6.87 14.58
C LYS A 123 11.36 -7.08 13.71
N MET A 124 11.60 -6.19 12.74
CA MET A 124 12.90 -6.10 12.10
C MET A 124 13.92 -5.56 13.09
N SER A 125 14.97 -6.35 13.37
CA SER A 125 16.12 -5.92 14.18
C SER A 125 17.39 -5.74 13.35
N ASP A 126 17.34 -5.99 12.04
CA ASP A 126 18.49 -5.81 11.16
C ASP A 126 18.73 -4.31 10.90
N ALA A 127 19.79 -3.76 11.50
CA ALA A 127 20.17 -2.38 11.33
C ALA A 127 20.41 -1.99 9.86
N LEU A 128 20.89 -2.91 9.01
CA LEU A 128 21.05 -2.63 7.57
C LEU A 128 19.70 -2.36 6.91
N THR A 129 18.69 -3.17 7.20
CA THR A 129 17.32 -2.95 6.70
C THR A 129 16.75 -1.61 7.18
N LEU A 130 17.03 -1.21 8.43
CA LEU A 130 16.61 0.10 8.94
C LEU A 130 17.33 1.25 8.21
N CYS A 131 18.63 1.11 7.94
CA CYS A 131 19.39 2.07 7.13
C CYS A 131 18.81 2.20 5.71
N VAL A 132 18.51 1.07 5.04
CA VAL A 132 17.89 1.07 3.72
C VAL A 132 16.52 1.73 3.76
N GLY A 133 15.70 1.43 4.78
CA GLY A 133 14.39 2.08 4.98
C GLY A 133 14.49 3.59 5.14
N LEU A 134 15.50 4.07 5.85
CA LEU A 134 15.74 5.51 6.03
C LEU A 134 16.18 6.19 4.73
N ALA A 135 16.97 5.51 3.91
CA ALA A 135 17.54 6.07 2.67
C ALA A 135 16.77 5.70 1.38
N HIS A 136 15.66 4.98 1.48
CA HIS A 136 14.98 4.38 0.31
C HIS A 136 14.64 5.39 -0.81
N ASP A 137 14.22 6.59 -0.45
CA ASP A 137 13.87 7.69 -1.38
C ASP A 137 14.99 8.75 -1.47
N LEU A 138 16.11 8.59 -0.74
CA LEU A 138 17.14 9.63 -0.62
C LEU A 138 17.71 10.04 -1.98
N ILE A 139 17.93 9.07 -2.87
CA ILE A 139 18.47 9.33 -4.20
C ILE A 139 17.41 9.95 -5.11
N GLU A 140 16.16 9.46 -5.07
CA GLU A 140 15.05 10.01 -5.84
C GLU A 140 14.82 11.49 -5.48
N GLU A 141 14.81 11.83 -4.18
CA GLU A 141 14.64 13.21 -3.70
C GLU A 141 15.82 14.12 -4.09
N LYS A 142 17.06 13.60 -4.06
CA LYS A 142 18.23 14.36 -4.56
C LYS A 142 18.10 14.65 -6.05
N VAL A 143 17.70 13.66 -6.85
CA VAL A 143 17.50 13.81 -8.30
C VAL A 143 16.37 14.79 -8.60
N ASP A 144 15.26 14.72 -7.86
CA ASP A 144 14.15 15.64 -8.01
C ASP A 144 14.56 17.09 -7.70
N LEU A 145 15.25 17.32 -6.59
CA LEU A 145 15.77 18.65 -6.25
C LEU A 145 16.74 19.17 -7.32
N TYR A 146 17.64 18.31 -7.82
CA TYR A 146 18.56 18.68 -8.90
C TYR A 146 17.80 19.05 -10.18
N THR A 147 16.80 18.25 -10.55
CA THR A 147 15.96 18.48 -11.74
C THR A 147 15.21 19.81 -11.63
N GLU A 148 14.65 20.12 -10.47
CA GLU A 148 13.96 21.39 -10.22
C GLU A 148 14.91 22.60 -10.27
N ILE A 149 16.08 22.53 -9.62
CA ILE A 149 17.06 23.62 -9.55
C ILE A 149 17.64 23.94 -10.93
N ASN A 150 17.89 22.92 -11.75
CA ASN A 150 18.48 23.06 -13.08
C ASN A 150 17.43 23.17 -14.19
N HIS A 151 16.13 23.22 -13.85
CA HIS A 151 15.01 23.31 -14.80
C HIS A 151 15.04 22.25 -15.91
N LEU A 152 15.43 21.02 -15.56
CA LEU A 152 15.58 19.93 -16.53
C LEU A 152 14.23 19.38 -16.97
N GLY A 153 14.10 19.17 -18.28
CA GLY A 153 12.88 18.70 -18.93
C GLY A 153 12.85 17.19 -19.15
N GLN A 154 11.95 16.76 -20.05
CA GLN A 154 11.83 15.38 -20.51
C GLN A 154 12.50 15.14 -21.87
N ASP A 155 13.30 16.09 -22.36
CA ASP A 155 14.08 15.93 -23.59
C ASP A 155 15.28 15.00 -23.38
N ALA A 156 15.82 14.46 -24.47
CA ALA A 156 16.87 13.45 -24.43
C ALA A 156 18.17 13.91 -23.74
N GLN A 157 18.48 15.21 -23.75
CA GLN A 157 19.68 15.74 -23.10
C GLN A 157 19.45 15.84 -21.58
N SER A 158 18.34 16.47 -21.16
CA SER A 158 17.93 16.52 -19.75
C SER A 158 17.86 15.12 -19.13
N ILE A 159 17.31 14.15 -19.88
CA ILE A 159 17.23 12.75 -19.46
C ILE A 159 18.61 12.16 -19.16
N ARG A 160 19.59 12.33 -20.07
CA ARG A 160 20.94 11.80 -19.90
C ARG A 160 21.65 12.44 -18.71
N GLU A 161 21.44 13.74 -18.52
CA GLU A 161 22.01 14.47 -17.40
C GLU A 161 21.46 13.96 -16.07
N ILE A 162 20.13 13.82 -15.96
CA ILE A 162 19.46 13.24 -14.79
C ILE A 162 20.03 11.85 -14.47
N ASP A 163 20.14 10.96 -15.46
CA ASP A 163 20.63 9.59 -15.26
C ASP A 163 22.12 9.57 -14.87
N GLN A 164 22.92 10.53 -15.33
CA GLN A 164 24.32 10.68 -14.92
C GLN A 164 24.41 11.18 -13.47
N GLN A 165 23.55 12.13 -13.09
CA GLN A 165 23.53 12.69 -11.73
C GLN A 165 23.05 11.69 -10.69
N GLU A 166 22.06 10.85 -11.02
CA GLU A 166 21.64 9.74 -10.16
C GLU A 166 22.83 8.82 -9.80
N LYS A 167 23.65 8.45 -10.81
CA LYS A 167 24.85 7.63 -10.61
C LYS A 167 25.89 8.33 -9.72
N LEU A 168 26.07 9.63 -9.89
CA LEU A 168 26.98 10.43 -9.06
C LEU A 168 26.49 10.47 -7.60
N PHE A 169 25.19 10.71 -7.37
CA PHE A 169 24.62 10.71 -6.02
C PHE A 169 24.69 9.35 -5.32
N LEU A 170 24.53 8.25 -6.08
CA LEU A 170 24.75 6.90 -5.56
C LEU A 170 26.21 6.68 -5.17
N ALA A 171 27.16 7.06 -6.03
CA ALA A 171 28.59 6.94 -5.75
C ALA A 171 29.04 7.79 -4.55
N GLU A 172 28.52 9.01 -4.42
CA GLU A 172 28.76 9.87 -3.25
C GLU A 172 28.25 9.23 -1.95
N LEU A 173 27.05 8.65 -1.98
CA LEU A 173 26.49 7.96 -0.82
C LEU A 173 27.33 6.73 -0.48
N GLU A 174 27.74 5.94 -1.46
CA GLU A 174 28.60 4.77 -1.26
C GLU A 174 29.96 5.16 -0.67
N GLN A 175 30.58 6.23 -1.16
CA GLN A 175 31.85 6.74 -0.65
C GLN A 175 31.73 7.25 0.78
N SER A 176 30.65 7.97 1.11
CA SER A 176 30.35 8.45 2.46
C SER A 176 30.21 7.28 3.44
N LEU A 177 29.40 6.28 3.09
CA LEU A 177 29.20 5.09 3.91
C LEU A 177 30.47 4.24 4.04
N SER A 178 31.25 4.10 2.96
CA SER A 178 32.52 3.37 2.95
C SER A 178 33.56 4.01 3.84
N SER A 179 33.71 5.34 3.75
CA SER A 179 34.62 6.11 4.60
C SER A 179 34.24 6.00 6.07
N PHE A 180 32.94 6.02 6.37
CA PHE A 180 32.44 5.84 7.74
C PHE A 180 32.72 4.43 8.27
N CYS A 181 32.39 3.40 7.46
CA CYS A 181 32.59 2.00 7.83
C CYS A 181 34.08 1.68 8.05
N GLN A 182 34.97 2.19 7.21
CA GLN A 182 36.41 2.04 7.37
C GLN A 182 36.89 2.63 8.71
N LYS A 183 36.47 3.86 9.04
CA LYS A 183 36.84 4.52 10.30
C LYS A 183 36.32 3.78 11.55
N LYS A 184 35.18 3.10 11.44
CA LYS A 184 34.55 2.34 12.54
C LYS A 184 34.95 0.86 12.57
N GLY A 185 35.73 0.38 11.61
CA GLY A 185 36.12 -1.03 11.52
C GLY A 185 34.95 -1.97 11.19
N TYR A 186 33.95 -1.49 10.43
CA TYR A 186 32.84 -2.31 9.96
C TYR A 186 33.21 -3.12 8.70
N PRO A 187 32.47 -4.20 8.38
CA PRO A 187 32.69 -4.98 7.16
C PRO A 187 32.67 -4.11 5.91
N GLN A 188 33.63 -4.32 5.00
CA GLN A 188 33.79 -3.51 3.79
C GLN A 188 32.67 -3.73 2.76
N ASP A 189 31.97 -4.87 2.80
CA ASP A 189 30.86 -5.19 1.92
C ASP A 189 29.53 -4.53 2.35
N LEU A 190 29.47 -4.01 3.58
CA LEU A 190 28.24 -3.47 4.16
C LEU A 190 27.71 -2.22 3.44
N PRO A 191 28.53 -1.18 3.13
CA PRO A 191 28.10 -0.06 2.30
C PRO A 191 27.50 -0.52 0.97
N HIS A 192 28.20 -1.43 0.29
CA HIS A 192 27.78 -1.93 -1.02
C HIS A 192 26.40 -2.61 -0.96
N LYS A 193 26.15 -3.44 0.06
CA LYS A 193 24.83 -4.07 0.28
C LYS A 193 23.70 -3.06 0.53
N ILE A 194 23.98 -1.98 1.27
CA ILE A 194 23.01 -0.89 1.49
C ILE A 194 22.73 -0.19 0.17
N ILE A 195 23.76 0.15 -0.60
CA ILE A 195 23.64 0.85 -1.88
C ILE A 195 22.88 0.01 -2.90
N LEU A 196 23.17 -1.28 -3.02
CA LEU A 196 22.41 -2.20 -3.89
C LEU A 196 20.92 -2.21 -3.53
N ALA A 197 20.59 -2.28 -2.24
CA ALA A 197 19.19 -2.27 -1.81
C ALA A 197 18.50 -0.91 -2.03
N VAL A 198 19.19 0.21 -1.78
CA VAL A 198 18.68 1.56 -2.05
C VAL A 198 18.48 1.78 -3.54
N HIS A 199 19.42 1.32 -4.38
CA HIS A 199 19.31 1.41 -5.82
C HIS A 199 18.09 0.65 -6.35
N LEU A 200 17.85 -0.58 -5.88
CA LEU A 200 16.63 -1.35 -6.20
C LEU A 200 15.32 -0.68 -5.77
N LEU A 201 15.39 0.23 -4.78
CA LEU A 201 14.24 0.97 -4.28
C LEU A 201 14.09 2.35 -4.93
N THR A 202 15.13 2.84 -5.60
CA THR A 202 15.15 4.11 -6.32
C THR A 202 14.44 3.92 -7.65
N ARG A 203 13.37 4.68 -7.91
CA ARG A 203 12.61 4.54 -9.14
C ARG A 203 13.01 5.60 -10.16
N ASN A 204 13.40 5.19 -11.36
CA ASN A 204 13.45 6.11 -12.50
C ASN A 204 12.03 6.44 -12.96
N LYS A 205 11.62 7.70 -12.85
CA LYS A 205 10.26 8.14 -13.23
C LYS A 205 9.94 7.95 -14.71
N LYS A 206 10.93 7.72 -15.58
CA LYS A 206 10.72 7.45 -17.00
C LYS A 206 10.22 6.03 -17.24
N GLU A 207 10.61 5.11 -16.37
CA GLU A 207 10.29 3.70 -16.53
C GLU A 207 8.87 3.38 -16.07
N SER A 208 8.30 2.33 -16.67
CA SER A 208 7.03 1.79 -16.21
C SER A 208 7.21 1.30 -14.77
N TYR A 209 6.12 1.35 -14.00
CA TYR A 209 6.15 0.86 -12.62
C TYR A 209 6.52 -0.63 -12.55
N TYR A 210 6.25 -1.36 -13.63
CA TYR A 210 6.65 -2.74 -13.84
C TYR A 210 8.15 -2.97 -13.90
N HIS A 211 8.87 -2.16 -14.68
CA HIS A 211 10.31 -2.34 -14.84
C HIS A 211 11.01 -2.22 -13.48
N TYR A 212 10.74 -1.12 -12.79
CA TYR A 212 11.21 -0.86 -11.43
C TYR A 212 10.93 -2.02 -10.45
N LEU A 213 9.69 -2.50 -10.36
CA LEU A 213 9.39 -3.62 -9.46
C LEU A 213 10.03 -4.94 -9.90
N SER A 214 10.14 -5.17 -11.20
CA SER A 214 10.77 -6.37 -11.74
C SER A 214 12.22 -6.50 -11.31
N GLU A 215 12.97 -5.39 -11.25
CA GLU A 215 14.36 -5.40 -10.80
C GLU A 215 14.51 -5.92 -9.37
N ILE A 216 13.61 -5.51 -8.46
CA ILE A 216 13.57 -6.02 -7.08
C ILE A 216 13.41 -7.55 -7.08
N PHE A 217 12.39 -8.07 -7.78
CA PHE A 217 12.08 -9.50 -7.77
C PHE A 217 13.04 -10.36 -8.59
N GLN A 218 13.79 -9.77 -9.54
CA GLN A 218 14.81 -10.46 -10.35
C GLN A 218 16.22 -10.38 -9.75
N CYS A 219 16.44 -9.58 -8.71
CA CYS A 219 17.71 -9.50 -8.00
C CYS A 219 18.24 -10.92 -7.63
N ARG A 220 19.51 -11.19 -7.90
CA ARG A 220 20.10 -12.52 -7.65
C ARG A 220 20.41 -12.74 -6.16
N ASP A 221 20.87 -11.68 -5.50
CA ASP A 221 21.15 -11.68 -4.07
C ASP A 221 19.82 -11.76 -3.28
N GLN A 222 19.57 -12.89 -2.63
CA GLN A 222 18.32 -13.13 -1.91
C GLN A 222 18.17 -12.30 -0.65
N GLU A 223 19.29 -11.87 -0.04
CA GLU A 223 19.27 -11.07 1.18
C GLU A 223 18.95 -9.61 0.84
N VAL A 224 19.61 -9.08 -0.19
CA VAL A 224 19.30 -7.74 -0.72
C VAL A 224 17.87 -7.68 -1.27
N LYS A 225 17.42 -8.71 -2.00
CA LYS A 225 16.04 -8.81 -2.49
C LYS A 225 15.02 -8.75 -1.35
N GLU A 226 15.18 -9.57 -0.32
CA GLU A 226 14.21 -9.59 0.78
C GLU A 226 14.19 -8.25 1.52
N ARG A 227 15.35 -7.65 1.74
CA ARG A 227 15.48 -6.32 2.35
C ARG A 227 14.73 -5.26 1.56
N ALA A 228 14.91 -5.23 0.23
CA ALA A 228 14.17 -4.33 -0.64
C ALA A 228 12.66 -4.59 -0.58
N ILE A 229 12.21 -5.85 -0.56
CA ILE A 229 10.79 -6.21 -0.39
C ILE A 229 10.24 -5.68 0.94
N GLN A 230 10.97 -5.88 2.05
CA GLN A 230 10.55 -5.44 3.38
C GLN A 230 10.38 -3.92 3.45
N VAL A 231 11.37 -3.17 2.96
CA VAL A 231 11.31 -1.71 2.88
C VAL A 231 10.19 -1.27 1.96
N LYS A 232 9.98 -1.95 0.81
CA LYS A 232 8.91 -1.60 -0.11
C LYS A 232 7.53 -1.80 0.49
N LEU A 233 7.30 -2.88 1.25
CA LEU A 233 6.04 -3.10 1.97
C LEU A 233 5.81 -2.01 3.03
N ALA A 234 6.85 -1.58 3.74
CA ALA A 234 6.77 -0.51 4.72
C ALA A 234 6.45 0.85 4.05
N ASP A 235 7.14 1.20 2.97
CA ASP A 235 6.85 2.35 2.11
C ASP A 235 5.38 2.35 1.67
N ARG A 236 4.95 1.25 1.06
CA ARG A 236 3.57 1.13 0.56
C ARG A 236 2.51 1.14 1.65
N THR A 237 2.82 0.69 2.86
CA THR A 237 1.92 0.82 4.02
C THR A 237 1.73 2.30 4.37
N HIS A 238 2.82 3.06 4.51
CA HIS A 238 2.73 4.49 4.82
C HIS A 238 2.06 5.29 3.70
N ASN A 239 2.36 4.98 2.43
CA ASN A 239 1.73 5.63 1.29
C ASN A 239 0.20 5.44 1.27
N ILE A 240 -0.31 4.29 1.72
CA ILE A 240 -1.76 4.07 1.87
C ILE A 240 -2.32 4.85 3.06
N GLN A 241 -1.57 5.01 4.14
CA GLN A 241 -2.01 5.79 5.30
C GLN A 241 -2.14 7.28 5.00
N CYS A 242 -1.40 7.79 4.01
CA CYS A 242 -1.48 9.17 3.55
C CYS A 242 -2.29 9.35 2.25
N ILE A 243 -3.11 8.37 1.87
CA ILE A 243 -3.79 8.34 0.56
C ILE A 243 -4.92 9.37 0.42
N ASP A 244 -5.36 9.98 1.52
CA ASP A 244 -6.49 10.90 1.55
C ASP A 244 -6.26 12.19 0.75
N CYS A 245 -5.01 12.51 0.39
CA CYS A 245 -4.69 13.65 -0.47
C CYS A 245 -5.03 13.46 -1.95
N PHE A 246 -5.43 12.25 -2.37
CA PHE A 246 -5.80 11.92 -3.75
C PHE A 246 -7.33 11.91 -3.94
N ASN A 247 -7.79 12.07 -5.19
CA ASN A 247 -9.20 11.81 -5.54
C ASN A 247 -9.49 10.29 -5.59
N GLU A 248 -10.75 9.87 -5.70
CA GLU A 248 -11.15 8.46 -5.64
C GLU A 248 -10.47 7.60 -6.71
N GLU A 249 -10.46 8.04 -7.96
CA GLU A 249 -9.81 7.32 -9.06
C GLU A 249 -8.30 7.11 -8.78
N GLU A 250 -7.62 8.17 -8.34
CA GLU A 250 -6.22 8.13 -7.95
C GLU A 250 -5.99 7.23 -6.73
N ARG A 251 -6.88 7.26 -5.73
CA ARG A 251 -6.83 6.37 -4.56
C ARG A 251 -6.93 4.91 -4.99
N ILE A 252 -7.87 4.56 -5.86
CA ILE A 252 -8.01 3.21 -6.42
C ILE A 252 -6.72 2.80 -7.11
N TYR A 253 -6.14 3.69 -7.92
CA TYR A 253 -4.87 3.42 -8.60
C TYR A 253 -3.69 3.23 -7.64
N GLN A 254 -3.58 4.03 -6.57
CA GLN A 254 -2.55 3.83 -5.54
C GLN A 254 -2.73 2.49 -4.81
N CYS A 255 -3.96 2.10 -4.51
CA CYS A 255 -4.27 0.79 -3.92
C CYS A 255 -3.98 -0.36 -4.90
N PHE A 256 -4.22 -0.17 -6.20
CA PHE A 256 -3.87 -1.17 -7.21
C PHE A 256 -2.35 -1.37 -7.35
N LYS A 257 -1.54 -0.31 -7.24
CA LYS A 257 -0.07 -0.46 -7.14
C LYS A 257 0.33 -1.35 -5.97
N ASN A 258 -0.33 -1.20 -4.81
CA ASN A 258 -0.11 -2.08 -3.67
C ASN A 258 -0.53 -3.52 -3.99
N LEU A 259 -1.70 -3.72 -4.60
CA LEU A 259 -2.17 -5.03 -5.01
C LEU A 259 -1.14 -5.76 -5.89
N PHE A 260 -0.57 -5.07 -6.87
CA PHE A 260 0.48 -5.62 -7.73
C PHE A 260 1.73 -6.03 -6.93
N ILE A 261 2.20 -5.19 -6.01
CA ILE A 261 3.34 -5.52 -5.13
C ILE A 261 3.00 -6.73 -4.25
N LEU A 262 1.85 -6.72 -3.60
CA LEU A 262 1.40 -7.79 -2.71
C LEU A 262 1.28 -9.13 -3.44
N ASN A 263 0.78 -9.15 -4.68
CA ASN A 263 0.72 -10.37 -5.48
C ASN A 263 2.12 -10.98 -5.71
N ASN A 264 3.11 -10.14 -6.07
CA ASN A 264 4.48 -10.58 -6.29
C ASN A 264 5.19 -10.99 -4.98
N VAL A 265 5.00 -10.23 -3.89
CA VAL A 265 5.53 -10.56 -2.56
C VAL A 265 4.97 -11.89 -2.07
N LYS A 266 3.68 -12.14 -2.24
CA LYS A 266 3.07 -13.39 -1.82
C LYS A 266 3.66 -14.58 -2.55
N ARG A 267 3.85 -14.48 -3.87
CA ARG A 267 4.54 -15.51 -4.66
C ARG A 267 5.97 -15.72 -4.16
N TYR A 268 6.71 -14.65 -3.89
CA TYR A 268 8.06 -14.73 -3.33
C TYR A 268 8.08 -15.48 -1.99
N LEU A 269 7.16 -15.14 -1.06
CA LEU A 269 7.06 -15.80 0.24
C LEU A 269 6.75 -17.30 0.10
N ILE A 270 5.80 -17.67 -0.77
CA ILE A 270 5.48 -19.08 -1.04
C ILE A 270 6.68 -19.82 -1.63
N GLN A 271 7.41 -19.19 -2.56
CA GLN A 271 8.58 -19.81 -3.20
C GLN A 271 9.76 -19.97 -2.24
N LYS A 272 10.00 -18.98 -1.38
CA LYS A 272 11.15 -18.98 -0.46
C LYS A 272 10.91 -19.82 0.79
N TYR A 273 9.72 -19.73 1.38
CA TYR A 273 9.39 -20.32 2.68
C TYR A 273 8.42 -21.51 2.58
N GLY A 274 7.92 -21.81 1.38
CA GLY A 274 7.00 -22.90 1.11
C GLY A 274 5.53 -22.51 1.24
N SER A 275 4.64 -23.41 0.79
CA SER A 275 3.18 -23.23 0.85
C SER A 275 2.64 -23.05 2.27
N GLY A 276 3.36 -23.54 3.27
CA GLY A 276 3.03 -23.43 4.69
C GLY A 276 3.23 -22.04 5.31
N VAL A 277 3.88 -21.09 4.61
CA VAL A 277 4.31 -19.79 5.18
C VAL A 277 3.17 -18.97 5.80
N PHE A 278 1.93 -19.13 5.32
CA PHE A 278 0.75 -18.45 5.86
C PHE A 278 -0.12 -19.32 6.79
N SER A 279 0.34 -20.52 7.17
CA SER A 279 -0.51 -21.50 7.85
C SER A 279 -0.55 -21.31 9.37
N TYR A 280 0.53 -20.86 10.01
CA TYR A 280 0.60 -20.73 11.48
C TYR A 280 1.55 -19.62 11.94
N ALA A 281 1.24 -19.03 13.10
CA ALA A 281 2.15 -18.15 13.83
C ALA A 281 3.28 -18.98 14.51
N PRO A 282 4.47 -18.38 14.78
CA PRO A 282 4.81 -16.96 14.65
C PRO A 282 5.19 -16.56 13.23
N PHE A 283 4.63 -15.42 12.79
CA PHE A 283 4.94 -14.85 11.48
C PHE A 283 6.33 -14.22 11.45
N SER A 284 7.05 -14.45 10.35
CA SER A 284 8.30 -13.74 10.06
C SER A 284 8.06 -12.23 9.92
N PRO A 285 9.10 -11.38 10.09
CA PRO A 285 8.93 -9.95 9.87
C PRO A 285 8.40 -9.58 8.48
N THR A 286 8.83 -10.28 7.43
CA THR A 286 8.36 -10.07 6.05
C THR A 286 6.87 -10.40 5.92
N GLU A 287 6.41 -11.51 6.52
CA GLU A 287 4.98 -11.87 6.56
C GLU A 287 4.14 -10.85 7.34
N ARG A 288 4.67 -10.33 8.46
CA ARG A 288 3.98 -9.27 9.22
C ARG A 288 3.78 -8.02 8.38
N LEU A 289 4.82 -7.58 7.67
CA LEU A 289 4.74 -6.45 6.73
C LEU A 289 3.73 -6.72 5.63
N PHE A 290 3.75 -7.92 5.04
CA PHE A 290 2.78 -8.33 4.01
C PHE A 290 1.33 -8.26 4.54
N ASN A 291 1.05 -8.83 5.71
CA ASN A 291 -0.27 -8.84 6.32
C ASN A 291 -0.77 -7.42 6.62
N LYS A 292 0.09 -6.56 7.18
CA LYS A 292 -0.28 -5.18 7.53
C LYS A 292 -0.49 -4.31 6.30
N CYS A 293 0.37 -4.43 5.29
CA CYS A 293 0.21 -3.73 4.02
C CYS A 293 -1.07 -4.17 3.29
N SER A 294 -1.37 -5.48 3.29
CA SER A 294 -2.62 -6.02 2.74
C SER A 294 -3.84 -5.49 3.48
N LYS A 295 -3.83 -5.49 4.81
CA LYS A 295 -4.93 -4.94 5.62
C LYS A 295 -5.14 -3.46 5.34
N ALA A 296 -4.08 -2.65 5.39
CA ALA A 296 -4.18 -1.22 5.07
C ALA A 296 -4.76 -0.97 3.67
N THR A 297 -4.32 -1.74 2.67
CA THR A 297 -4.83 -1.65 1.29
C THR A 297 -6.30 -2.06 1.21
N HIS A 298 -6.71 -3.12 1.91
CA HIS A 298 -8.10 -3.55 2.00
C HIS A 298 -9.00 -2.44 2.56
N ASP A 299 -8.58 -1.81 3.65
CA ASP A 299 -9.38 -0.77 4.28
C ASP A 299 -9.41 0.52 3.48
N ALA A 300 -8.35 0.85 2.76
CA ALA A 300 -8.37 1.97 1.83
C ALA A 300 -9.44 1.78 0.74
N PHE A 301 -9.54 0.58 0.16
CA PHE A 301 -10.65 0.27 -0.75
C PHE A 301 -12.02 0.31 -0.07
N LEU A 302 -12.11 -0.16 1.18
CA LEU A 302 -13.35 -0.09 1.96
C LEU A 302 -13.80 1.35 2.19
N THR A 303 -12.87 2.26 2.53
CA THR A 303 -13.12 3.69 2.72
C THR A 303 -13.63 4.35 1.45
N ILE A 304 -13.06 4.02 0.28
CA ILE A 304 -13.57 4.50 -1.02
C ILE A 304 -15.01 4.00 -1.22
N GLY A 305 -15.28 2.74 -0.87
CA GLY A 305 -16.63 2.19 -0.85
C GLY A 305 -17.58 2.94 0.08
N HIS A 306 -17.15 3.32 1.29
CA HIS A 306 -17.95 4.10 2.24
C HIS A 306 -18.25 5.51 1.74
N GLN A 307 -17.28 6.17 1.09
CA GLN A 307 -17.47 7.48 0.48
C GLN A 307 -18.52 7.47 -0.63
N PHE A 308 -18.65 6.38 -1.37
CA PHE A 308 -19.73 6.20 -2.35
C PHE A 308 -21.13 6.26 -1.70
N PHE A 309 -21.33 5.70 -0.51
CA PHE A 309 -22.60 5.80 0.20
C PHE A 309 -22.93 7.24 0.59
N ALA A 310 -21.93 7.99 1.04
CA ALA A 310 -22.11 9.40 1.41
C ALA A 310 -22.54 10.28 0.23
N LYS A 311 -22.26 9.85 -1.01
CA LYS A 311 -22.69 10.52 -2.26
C LYS A 311 -24.12 10.20 -2.70
N GLY A 312 -24.88 9.40 -1.95
CA GLY A 312 -26.30 9.12 -2.24
C GLY A 312 -26.56 8.06 -3.33
N ASN A 313 -25.53 7.42 -3.87
CA ASN A 313 -25.63 6.47 -4.99
C ASN A 313 -25.96 5.02 -4.57
N ALA A 314 -26.59 4.83 -3.40
CA ALA A 314 -26.78 3.51 -2.81
C ALA A 314 -27.75 2.59 -3.58
N MET A 315 -28.56 3.14 -4.50
CA MET A 315 -29.67 2.44 -5.16
C MET A 315 -29.23 1.24 -6.02
N VAL A 316 -28.05 1.31 -6.66
CA VAL A 316 -27.56 0.24 -7.54
C VAL A 316 -26.57 -0.72 -6.86
N MET A 317 -26.26 -0.46 -5.59
CA MET A 317 -25.20 -1.16 -4.88
C MET A 317 -25.46 -2.66 -4.78
N SER A 318 -26.65 -3.05 -4.34
CA SER A 318 -27.00 -4.47 -4.18
C SER A 318 -26.92 -5.22 -5.51
N MET A 319 -27.28 -4.56 -6.62
CA MET A 319 -27.16 -5.13 -7.97
C MET A 319 -25.70 -5.35 -8.36
N ILE A 320 -24.84 -4.35 -8.14
CA ILE A 320 -23.40 -4.44 -8.42
C ILE A 320 -22.75 -5.54 -7.55
N GLN A 321 -23.05 -5.57 -6.25
CA GLN A 321 -22.51 -6.59 -5.34
C GLN A 321 -22.96 -8.00 -5.71
N LEU A 322 -24.23 -8.18 -6.08
CA LEU A 322 -24.75 -9.49 -6.49
C LEU A 322 -24.14 -9.94 -7.82
N ALA A 323 -24.02 -9.02 -8.79
CA ALA A 323 -23.32 -9.28 -10.05
C ALA A 323 -21.85 -9.66 -9.82
N PHE A 324 -21.17 -9.02 -8.89
CA PHE A 324 -19.81 -9.40 -8.48
C PHE A 324 -19.77 -10.81 -7.89
N LYS A 325 -20.69 -11.14 -6.96
CA LYS A 325 -20.70 -12.48 -6.34
C LYS A 325 -20.95 -13.57 -7.38
N LYS A 326 -21.84 -13.31 -8.36
CA LYS A 326 -22.03 -14.18 -9.52
C LYS A 326 -20.74 -14.32 -10.33
N TYR A 327 -20.07 -13.22 -10.68
CA TYR A 327 -18.80 -13.23 -11.40
C TYR A 327 -17.71 -14.04 -10.65
N ALA A 328 -17.57 -13.80 -9.34
CA ALA A 328 -16.59 -14.48 -8.51
C ALA A 328 -16.87 -15.98 -8.35
N TYR A 329 -18.14 -16.38 -8.31
CA TYR A 329 -18.57 -17.77 -8.14
C TYR A 329 -18.52 -18.56 -9.46
N GLU A 330 -19.15 -18.06 -10.53
CA GLU A 330 -19.31 -18.79 -11.78
C GLU A 330 -18.08 -18.77 -12.68
N LYS A 331 -17.29 -17.68 -12.63
CA LYS A 331 -16.19 -17.46 -13.58
C LYS A 331 -14.80 -17.62 -12.97
N ALA A 332 -14.72 -17.93 -11.66
CA ALA A 332 -13.46 -17.87 -10.89
C ALA A 332 -12.66 -16.57 -11.12
N GLY A 333 -13.35 -15.48 -11.51
CA GLY A 333 -12.80 -14.37 -12.30
C GLY A 333 -11.88 -13.41 -11.54
N LEU A 334 -11.47 -13.78 -10.32
CA LEU A 334 -10.49 -13.06 -9.53
C LEU A 334 -9.08 -13.67 -9.63
N SER A 335 -8.99 -14.92 -10.10
CA SER A 335 -7.74 -15.69 -10.07
C SER A 335 -6.79 -15.38 -11.23
N GLU A 336 -7.25 -14.67 -12.27
CA GLU A 336 -6.45 -14.28 -13.43
C GLU A 336 -6.94 -12.96 -14.03
N VAL A 337 -6.13 -12.40 -14.94
CA VAL A 337 -6.51 -11.23 -15.75
C VAL A 337 -7.47 -11.67 -16.86
N THR A 338 -8.70 -11.15 -16.83
CA THR A 338 -9.76 -11.51 -17.78
C THR A 338 -9.89 -10.51 -18.93
N ALA A 339 -10.38 -10.97 -20.07
CA ALA A 339 -10.82 -10.11 -21.19
C ALA A 339 -12.31 -9.76 -21.04
N ILE A 340 -12.74 -8.66 -21.66
CA ILE A 340 -14.15 -8.30 -21.75
C ILE A 340 -14.82 -9.15 -22.82
N ASP A 341 -15.96 -9.73 -22.46
CA ASP A 341 -16.92 -10.33 -23.39
C ASP A 341 -17.93 -9.24 -23.78
N GLU A 342 -17.86 -8.80 -25.03
CA GLU A 342 -18.72 -7.71 -25.52
C GLU A 342 -20.18 -8.15 -25.72
N ASP A 343 -20.43 -9.46 -25.81
CA ASP A 343 -21.75 -10.05 -25.96
C ASP A 343 -22.42 -10.35 -24.61
N GLU A 344 -21.68 -10.23 -23.50
CA GLU A 344 -22.22 -10.40 -22.15
C GLU A 344 -23.17 -9.24 -21.80
N ILE A 345 -24.47 -9.55 -21.78
CA ILE A 345 -25.54 -8.61 -21.45
C ILE A 345 -25.72 -8.44 -19.94
N HIS A 346 -25.32 -9.43 -19.13
CA HIS A 346 -25.50 -9.40 -17.68
C HIS A 346 -24.44 -8.48 -17.02
N PRO A 347 -24.76 -7.81 -15.90
CA PRO A 347 -23.84 -6.90 -15.20
C PRO A 347 -22.57 -7.55 -14.65
N VAL A 348 -22.37 -8.85 -14.85
CA VAL A 348 -21.09 -9.53 -14.57
C VAL A 348 -19.98 -9.02 -15.48
N ARG A 349 -20.34 -8.53 -16.68
CA ARG A 349 -19.43 -7.88 -17.64
C ARG A 349 -18.60 -6.77 -16.99
N LEU A 350 -19.20 -6.02 -16.07
CA LEU A 350 -18.56 -4.90 -15.38
C LEU A 350 -17.30 -5.30 -14.60
N PHE A 351 -17.16 -6.58 -14.24
CA PHE A 351 -16.00 -7.09 -13.49
C PHE A 351 -14.95 -7.78 -14.36
N GLN A 352 -15.27 -7.99 -15.64
CA GLN A 352 -14.31 -8.48 -16.62
C GLN A 352 -13.31 -7.37 -16.95
N GLY A 353 -12.03 -7.72 -17.13
CA GLY A 353 -11.01 -6.74 -17.51
C GLY A 353 -10.64 -5.72 -16.43
N ILE A 354 -11.15 -5.83 -15.20
CA ILE A 354 -10.84 -4.88 -14.13
C ILE A 354 -9.34 -4.81 -13.82
N ILE A 355 -8.67 -5.95 -13.67
CA ILE A 355 -7.21 -5.99 -13.45
C ILE A 355 -6.49 -5.46 -14.68
N ARG A 356 -6.96 -5.82 -15.89
CA ARG A 356 -6.39 -5.36 -17.16
C ARG A 356 -6.43 -3.83 -17.29
N LYS A 357 -7.50 -3.18 -16.83
CA LYS A 357 -7.65 -1.71 -16.87
C LYS A 357 -6.54 -1.01 -16.09
N TYR A 358 -6.27 -1.46 -14.87
CA TYR A 358 -5.24 -0.84 -14.05
C TYR A 358 -3.83 -1.33 -14.38
N ASP A 359 -3.69 -2.56 -14.88
CA ASP A 359 -2.46 -3.06 -15.50
C ASP A 359 -2.03 -2.17 -16.67
N ALA A 360 -2.93 -1.92 -17.62
CA ALA A 360 -2.69 -0.99 -18.74
C ALA A 360 -2.23 0.40 -18.24
N ARG A 361 -2.82 0.90 -17.15
CA ARG A 361 -2.40 2.16 -16.51
C ARG A 361 -0.98 2.11 -15.94
N LEU A 362 -0.58 1.00 -15.32
CA LEU A 362 0.79 0.79 -14.85
C LEU A 362 1.81 0.74 -16.02
N GLN A 363 1.37 0.28 -17.19
CA GLN A 363 2.15 0.24 -18.44
C GLN A 363 2.10 1.54 -19.25
N ARG A 364 1.27 2.52 -18.84
CA ARG A 364 1.00 3.78 -19.55
C ARG A 364 0.31 3.59 -20.92
N GLU A 365 -0.48 2.54 -21.06
CA GLU A 365 -1.32 2.29 -22.24
C GLU A 365 -2.62 3.11 -22.13
N TRP A 366 -2.52 4.43 -22.24
CA TRP A 366 -3.65 5.34 -22.00
C TRP A 366 -4.84 5.08 -22.91
N ASP A 367 -4.60 4.74 -24.18
CA ASP A 367 -5.66 4.38 -25.15
C ASP A 367 -6.48 3.17 -24.69
N VAL A 368 -5.81 2.18 -24.08
CA VAL A 368 -6.46 0.97 -23.55
C VAL A 368 -7.28 1.32 -22.32
N VAL A 369 -6.72 2.13 -21.40
CA VAL A 369 -7.42 2.59 -20.20
C VAL A 369 -8.70 3.36 -20.58
N GLU A 370 -8.58 4.30 -21.51
CA GLU A 370 -9.69 5.12 -21.98
C GLU A 370 -10.76 4.27 -22.68
N LYS A 371 -10.36 3.35 -23.57
CA LYS A 371 -11.29 2.43 -24.23
C LYS A 371 -12.08 1.60 -23.23
N LEU A 372 -11.41 1.02 -22.22
CA LEU A 372 -12.07 0.20 -21.20
C LEU A 372 -13.06 1.04 -20.36
N ARG A 373 -12.65 2.23 -19.93
CA ARG A 373 -13.51 3.13 -19.15
C ARG A 373 -14.73 3.60 -19.94
N ASN A 374 -14.56 3.95 -21.22
CA ASN A 374 -15.67 4.35 -22.08
C ASN A 374 -16.64 3.18 -22.33
N ASN A 375 -16.13 1.96 -22.51
CA ASN A 375 -16.97 0.78 -22.62
C ASN A 375 -17.80 0.52 -21.35
N GLU A 376 -17.20 0.67 -20.17
CA GLU A 376 -17.91 0.56 -18.88
C GLU A 376 -19.01 1.61 -18.75
N LYS A 377 -18.73 2.87 -19.10
CA LYS A 377 -19.71 3.97 -19.07
C LYS A 377 -20.88 3.73 -20.02
N GLU A 378 -20.59 3.33 -21.26
CA GLU A 378 -21.61 3.04 -22.26
C GLU A 378 -22.51 1.88 -21.81
N TYR A 379 -21.90 0.81 -21.26
CA TYR A 379 -22.66 -0.31 -20.70
C TYR A 379 -23.53 0.14 -19.52
N LEU A 380 -22.97 0.86 -18.54
CA LEU A 380 -23.73 1.34 -17.38
C LEU A 380 -24.87 2.27 -17.78
N SER A 381 -24.64 3.18 -18.73
CA SER A 381 -25.67 4.10 -19.23
C SER A 381 -26.83 3.35 -19.88
N ARG A 382 -26.55 2.28 -20.64
CA ARG A 382 -27.59 1.43 -21.24
C ARG A 382 -28.30 0.56 -20.21
N PHE A 383 -27.54 -0.09 -19.32
CA PHE A 383 -28.07 -1.02 -18.32
C PHE A 383 -28.95 -0.32 -17.27
N PHE A 384 -28.56 0.89 -16.86
CA PHE A 384 -29.28 1.71 -15.89
C PHE A 384 -30.02 2.89 -16.53
N LEU A 385 -30.52 2.71 -17.75
CA LEU A 385 -31.18 3.78 -18.52
C LEU A 385 -32.29 4.49 -17.72
N ASP A 386 -33.10 3.70 -17.00
CA ASP A 386 -34.25 4.19 -16.21
C ASP A 386 -33.85 5.05 -15.01
N PHE A 387 -32.59 4.97 -14.57
CA PHE A 387 -32.10 5.77 -13.44
C PHE A 387 -31.67 7.17 -13.86
N HIS A 388 -31.50 7.42 -15.16
CA HIS A 388 -31.06 8.71 -15.71
C HIS A 388 -29.79 9.28 -15.06
N PHE A 389 -28.81 8.40 -14.76
CA PHE A 389 -27.56 8.83 -14.13
C PHE A 389 -26.80 9.85 -14.97
N THR A 390 -26.32 10.89 -14.30
CA THR A 390 -25.35 11.84 -14.85
C THR A 390 -23.99 11.18 -15.07
N SER A 391 -23.15 11.79 -15.90
CA SER A 391 -21.76 11.32 -16.11
C SER A 391 -20.98 11.18 -14.80
N THR A 392 -21.18 12.09 -13.84
CA THR A 392 -20.52 12.04 -12.54
C THR A 392 -21.00 10.87 -11.69
N GLU A 393 -22.29 10.54 -11.72
CA GLU A 393 -22.83 9.38 -11.00
C GLU A 393 -22.35 8.07 -11.61
N LEU A 394 -22.27 7.99 -12.95
CA LEU A 394 -21.69 6.83 -13.64
C LEU A 394 -20.23 6.61 -13.24
N GLU A 395 -19.42 7.67 -13.12
CA GLU A 395 -18.03 7.57 -12.64
C GLU A 395 -17.96 7.08 -11.19
N ASN A 396 -18.80 7.63 -10.31
CA ASN A 396 -18.88 7.17 -8.92
C ASN A 396 -19.24 5.67 -8.85
N ILE A 397 -20.12 5.19 -9.73
CA ILE A 397 -20.50 3.77 -9.83
C ILE A 397 -19.31 2.91 -10.28
N ILE A 398 -18.54 3.36 -11.27
CA ILE A 398 -17.32 2.68 -11.74
C ILE A 398 -16.29 2.61 -10.60
N ASP A 399 -16.02 3.72 -9.93
CA ASP A 399 -15.07 3.79 -8.82
C ASP A 399 -15.47 2.84 -7.67
N TYR A 400 -16.76 2.84 -7.30
CA TYR A 400 -17.29 1.93 -6.29
C TYR A 400 -17.12 0.46 -6.69
N LYS A 401 -17.53 0.12 -7.91
CA LYS A 401 -17.40 -1.23 -8.47
C LYS A 401 -15.94 -1.68 -8.42
N ASP A 402 -15.03 -0.82 -8.85
CA ASP A 402 -13.61 -1.16 -8.91
C ASP A 402 -13.01 -1.37 -7.52
N ALA A 403 -13.29 -0.43 -6.60
CA ALA A 403 -12.87 -0.55 -5.22
C ALA A 403 -13.42 -1.83 -4.57
N PHE A 404 -14.70 -2.15 -4.79
CA PHE A 404 -15.35 -3.35 -4.25
C PHE A 404 -14.69 -4.63 -4.76
N ALA A 405 -14.48 -4.75 -6.07
CA ALA A 405 -13.90 -5.95 -6.66
C ALA A 405 -12.41 -6.13 -6.29
N LEU A 406 -11.61 -5.06 -6.35
CA LEU A 406 -10.19 -5.11 -6.00
C LEU A 406 -9.98 -5.34 -4.49
N ARG A 407 -10.87 -4.84 -3.63
CA ARG A 407 -10.88 -5.16 -2.18
C ARG A 407 -10.97 -6.66 -1.96
N GLU A 408 -11.87 -7.35 -2.65
CA GLU A 408 -12.07 -8.80 -2.49
C GLU A 408 -10.85 -9.59 -2.98
N VAL A 409 -10.14 -9.09 -4.01
CA VAL A 409 -8.85 -9.64 -4.42
C VAL A 409 -7.81 -9.51 -3.31
N ILE A 410 -7.71 -8.35 -2.65
CA ILE A 410 -6.84 -8.17 -1.49
C ILE A 410 -7.25 -9.11 -0.35
N SER A 411 -8.55 -9.28 -0.07
CA SER A 411 -9.02 -10.23 0.96
C SER A 411 -8.55 -11.65 0.65
N LYS A 412 -8.62 -12.09 -0.61
CA LYS A 412 -8.09 -13.41 -1.00
C LYS A 412 -6.57 -13.48 -0.87
N LEU A 413 -5.84 -12.45 -1.27
CA LEU A 413 -4.39 -12.35 -1.07
C LEU A 413 -4.02 -12.43 0.42
N LEU A 414 -4.81 -11.84 1.32
CA LEU A 414 -4.55 -11.87 2.75
C LEU A 414 -4.90 -13.23 3.39
N TYR A 415 -6.04 -13.82 3.05
CA TYR A 415 -6.61 -14.93 3.83
C TYR A 415 -6.49 -16.32 3.19
N GLN A 416 -6.30 -16.43 1.88
CA GLN A 416 -6.20 -17.74 1.22
C GLN A 416 -4.73 -18.09 0.98
N PRO A 417 -4.10 -19.03 1.70
CA PRO A 417 -2.64 -19.22 1.70
C PRO A 417 -1.99 -19.32 0.32
N GLN A 418 -2.63 -20.02 -0.62
CA GLN A 418 -2.09 -20.27 -1.96
C GLN A 418 -2.61 -19.31 -3.03
N TYR A 419 -3.50 -18.37 -2.68
CA TYR A 419 -4.08 -17.49 -3.68
C TYR A 419 -3.06 -16.46 -4.17
N VAL A 420 -2.83 -16.46 -5.47
CA VAL A 420 -2.14 -15.42 -6.24
C VAL A 420 -2.91 -15.21 -7.54
N ILE A 421 -2.83 -14.02 -8.11
CA ILE A 421 -3.38 -13.72 -9.42
C ILE A 421 -2.38 -14.22 -10.46
N HIS A 422 -2.79 -15.16 -11.29
CA HIS A 422 -1.98 -15.67 -12.38
C HIS A 422 -1.85 -14.64 -13.51
N ARG A 423 -0.74 -14.69 -14.26
CA ARG A 423 -0.46 -13.77 -15.39
C ARG A 423 -0.38 -12.29 -15.00
N PHE A 424 -0.17 -12.03 -13.70
CA PHE A 424 -0.09 -10.70 -13.11
C PHE A 424 1.17 -10.56 -12.23
N LEU A 425 2.31 -10.95 -12.79
CA LEU A 425 3.57 -11.16 -12.09
C LEU A 425 4.72 -10.53 -12.86
N CYS A 426 5.67 -9.90 -12.18
CA CYS A 426 6.80 -9.22 -12.83
C CYS A 426 7.58 -10.16 -13.75
N SER A 427 7.74 -11.42 -13.35
CA SER A 427 8.46 -12.44 -14.11
C SER A 427 7.76 -12.88 -15.40
N GLU A 428 6.45 -12.67 -15.50
CA GLU A 428 5.63 -13.08 -16.65
C GLU A 428 5.39 -11.90 -17.60
N LEU A 429 5.84 -10.70 -17.23
CA LEU A 429 5.62 -9.46 -17.97
C LEU A 429 6.95 -8.98 -18.56
N THR A 430 7.02 -8.91 -19.89
CA THR A 430 8.21 -8.42 -20.62
C THR A 430 8.14 -6.90 -20.85
N ALA A 431 9.22 -6.30 -21.36
CA ALA A 431 9.26 -4.88 -21.75
C ALA A 431 8.20 -4.47 -22.82
N LYS A 432 7.52 -5.44 -23.44
CA LYS A 432 6.34 -5.24 -24.32
C LYS A 432 5.04 -5.82 -23.74
N GLY A 433 4.98 -6.05 -22.43
CA GLY A 433 3.73 -6.30 -21.70
C GLY A 433 3.01 -7.61 -21.99
N ARG A 434 3.60 -8.59 -22.70
CA ARG A 434 2.95 -9.88 -22.92
C ARG A 434 3.54 -10.98 -22.05
N ILE A 435 2.64 -11.84 -21.58
CA ILE A 435 2.92 -13.18 -21.01
C ILE A 435 4.08 -13.77 -21.79
N SER A 436 5.18 -14.16 -21.11
CA SER A 436 6.19 -14.99 -21.76
C SER A 436 5.45 -16.19 -22.36
N LYS A 437 5.37 -16.30 -23.69
CA LYS A 437 4.91 -17.54 -24.29
C LYS A 437 5.88 -18.61 -23.76
N ILE A 438 5.37 -19.48 -22.89
CA ILE A 438 6.06 -20.67 -22.42
C ILE A 438 6.38 -21.51 -23.65
#